data_AF-A0AAJ0LZ43-F1
#
_entry.id   AF-A0AAJ0LZ43-F1
#
_cell.length_a   1.000
_cell.length_b   1.000
_cell.length_c   1.000
_cell.angle_alpha   90.00
_cell.angle_beta   90.00
_cell.angle_gamma   90.00
#
_symmetry.space_group_name_H-M   'P 1'
#
loop_
_entity.id
_entity.type
_entity.pdbx_description
1 polymer ?
#
loop_
_entity_poly.entity_id
_entity_poly.type
_entity_poly.pdbx_seq_one_letter_code
_entity_poly.pdbx_strand_id
1 'polypeptide(L)'
;ESARDHFLYKHAFPQADGLFHCPWEGEASCNHKPEKLKCNYDKLVDSHLKPYRCKVEGCQNDRFRSTASLLRHELEAHAMHGHGEKPYLCTYEGCERSTPGNGFPRQWKLRGHMRRVHNDNGTAAQPP
;
A
#
# COMPACT_ATOMS: atom_id res chain seq x y z
N GLU A 1 -0.14 -19.54 11.44
CA GLU A 1 0.98 -18.70 11.91
C GLU A 1 0.53 -17.24 11.90
N SER A 2 0.60 -16.55 13.05
CA SER A 2 0.24 -15.13 13.14
C SER A 2 1.40 -14.28 12.60
N ALA A 3 1.12 -13.33 11.72
CA ALA A 3 2.15 -12.50 11.09
C ALA A 3 3.04 -11.77 12.13
N ARG A 4 2.49 -11.41 13.30
CA ARG A 4 3.21 -10.65 14.34
C ARG A 4 3.51 -11.46 15.62
N ASP A 5 4.01 -12.68 15.47
CA ASP A 5 4.40 -13.51 16.63
C ASP A 5 5.87 -13.30 17.10
N HIS A 6 6.58 -12.34 16.51
CA HIS A 6 7.99 -12.10 16.84
C HIS A 6 8.17 -11.46 18.24
N PHE A 7 9.26 -11.81 18.94
CA PHE A 7 9.65 -11.29 20.27
C PHE A 7 9.58 -9.76 20.34
N LEU A 8 10.04 -9.08 19.28
CA LEU A 8 10.05 -7.61 19.19
C LEU A 8 8.65 -6.97 19.34
N TYR A 9 7.58 -7.65 18.91
CA TYR A 9 6.22 -7.13 19.11
C TYR A 9 5.72 -7.28 20.54
N LYS A 10 6.15 -8.36 21.22
CA LYS A 10 5.76 -8.70 22.60
C LYS A 10 6.53 -7.88 23.64
N HIS A 11 7.78 -7.53 23.34
CA HIS A 11 8.67 -6.76 24.22
C HIS A 11 8.85 -5.30 23.78
N ALA A 12 7.83 -4.73 23.14
CA ALA A 12 7.81 -3.33 22.76
C ALA A 12 7.49 -2.45 23.99
N PHE A 13 8.50 -1.76 24.52
CA PHE A 13 8.35 -0.81 25.61
C PHE A 13 8.93 0.55 25.22
N PRO A 14 8.35 1.66 25.72
CA PRO A 14 8.98 2.96 25.55
C PRO A 14 10.33 3.00 26.27
N GLN A 15 11.30 3.67 25.67
CA GLN A 15 12.62 3.91 26.26
C GLN A 15 12.56 5.05 27.29
N ALA A 16 13.71 5.44 27.84
CA ALA A 16 13.81 6.45 28.91
C ALA A 16 13.24 7.83 28.51
N ASP A 17 13.17 8.12 27.22
CA ASP A 17 12.59 9.35 26.66
C ASP A 17 11.06 9.26 26.46
N GLY A 18 10.45 8.12 26.77
CA GLY A 18 9.02 7.86 26.59
C GLY A 18 8.63 7.50 25.15
N LEU A 19 9.58 7.27 24.24
CA LEU A 19 9.32 6.91 22.85
C LEU A 19 9.68 5.45 22.58
N PHE A 20 9.04 4.89 21.56
CA PHE A 20 9.35 3.56 21.03
C PHE A 20 10.38 3.71 19.92
N HIS A 21 11.58 3.17 20.15
CA HIS A 21 12.69 3.19 19.21
C HIS A 21 12.75 1.93 18.38
N CYS A 22 13.08 2.06 17.10
CA CYS A 22 13.27 0.90 16.24
C CYS A 22 14.51 0.10 16.70
N PRO A 23 14.46 -1.25 16.80
CA PRO A 23 15.62 -2.04 17.20
C PRO A 23 16.84 -1.91 16.28
N TRP A 24 16.60 -1.47 15.03
CA TRP A 24 17.62 -1.24 14.02
C TRP A 24 17.96 0.25 13.87
N GLU A 25 17.56 1.11 14.80
CA GLU A 25 17.94 2.52 14.78
C GLU A 25 19.47 2.67 14.74
N GLY A 26 19.97 3.49 13.81
CA GLY A 26 21.41 3.67 13.57
C GLY A 26 22.00 2.76 12.48
N GLU A 27 21.30 1.71 12.06
CA GLU A 27 21.71 0.91 10.90
C GLU A 27 21.44 1.67 9.59
N ALA A 28 22.31 1.52 8.58
CA ALA A 28 22.14 2.15 7.28
C ALA A 28 20.82 1.78 6.56
N SER A 29 20.25 0.62 6.91
CA SER A 29 18.97 0.12 6.39
C SER A 29 17.73 0.68 7.11
N CYS A 30 17.91 1.45 8.19
CA CYS A 30 16.83 1.96 9.02
C CYS A 30 16.86 3.50 9.09
N ASN A 31 15.79 4.13 8.61
CA ASN A 31 15.62 5.59 8.67
C ASN A 31 14.37 5.97 9.48
N HIS A 32 13.94 5.10 10.40
CA HIS A 32 12.77 5.34 11.22
C HIS A 32 13.08 6.33 12.34
N LYS A 33 12.12 7.22 12.62
CA LYS A 33 12.18 8.09 13.80
C LYS A 33 11.49 7.39 14.98
N PRO A 34 11.88 7.72 16.22
CA PRO A 34 11.18 7.24 17.41
C PRO A 34 9.72 7.70 17.42
N GLU A 35 8.83 6.83 17.89
CA GLU A 35 7.38 7.05 17.83
C GLU A 35 6.74 6.95 19.21
N LYS A 36 5.67 7.71 19.45
CA LYS A 36 4.97 7.71 20.76
C LYS A 36 4.03 6.52 20.95
N LEU A 37 3.61 5.90 19.87
CA LEU A 37 2.57 4.88 19.87
C LEU A 37 3.14 3.51 19.48
N LYS A 38 2.80 2.48 20.26
CA LYS A 38 3.15 1.09 19.95
C LYS A 38 2.70 0.66 18.55
N CYS A 39 1.51 1.10 18.11
CA CYS A 39 1.00 0.75 16.78
C CYS A 39 1.86 1.31 15.63
N ASN A 40 2.59 2.41 15.87
CA ASN A 40 3.53 2.95 14.90
C ASN A 40 4.86 2.19 14.98
N TYR A 41 5.36 1.90 16.18
CA TYR A 41 6.51 0.99 16.38
C TYR A 41 6.33 -0.35 15.65
N ASP A 42 5.17 -0.99 15.78
CA ASP A 42 4.87 -2.26 15.12
C ASP A 42 5.03 -2.13 13.60
N LYS A 43 4.64 -1.00 12.99
CA LYS A 43 4.83 -0.74 11.55
C LYS A 43 6.31 -0.58 11.18
N LEU A 44 7.12 0.01 12.05
CA LEU A 44 8.58 0.13 11.85
C LEU A 44 9.21 -1.27 11.84
N VAL A 45 8.82 -2.11 12.80
CA VAL A 45 9.28 -3.51 12.88
C VAL A 45 8.77 -4.33 11.69
N ASP A 46 7.53 -4.14 11.26
CA ASP A 46 6.99 -4.83 10.07
C ASP A 46 7.80 -4.49 8.80
N SER A 47 8.35 -3.28 8.70
CA SER A 47 9.20 -2.86 7.57
C SER A 47 10.47 -3.71 7.44
N HIS A 48 11.02 -4.14 8.58
CA HIS A 48 12.22 -4.95 8.66
C HIS A 48 11.92 -6.43 8.58
N LEU A 49 10.96 -6.91 9.38
CA LEU A 49 10.64 -8.33 9.45
C LEU A 49 9.82 -8.84 8.27
N LYS A 50 9.11 -7.94 7.57
CA LYS A 50 8.19 -8.26 6.47
C LYS A 50 7.34 -9.50 6.78
N PRO A 51 6.49 -9.43 7.81
CA PRO A 51 5.86 -10.61 8.38
C PRO A 51 4.81 -11.26 7.46
N TYR A 52 4.33 -10.53 6.46
CA TYR A 52 3.30 -11.00 5.55
C TYR A 52 3.96 -11.70 4.34
N ARG A 53 3.50 -12.91 4.00
CA ARG A 53 4.03 -13.69 2.86
C ARG A 53 2.91 -14.06 1.90
N CYS A 54 3.21 -14.06 0.61
CA CYS A 54 2.30 -14.63 -0.38
C CYS A 54 2.20 -16.14 -0.18
N LYS A 55 1.01 -16.70 -0.33
CA LYS A 55 0.75 -18.15 -0.22
C LYS A 55 0.71 -18.85 -1.58
N VAL A 56 0.82 -18.11 -2.67
CA VAL A 56 0.79 -18.68 -4.02
C VAL A 56 2.14 -19.33 -4.32
N GLU A 57 2.07 -20.53 -4.91
CA GLU A 57 3.24 -21.27 -5.40
C GLU A 57 4.06 -20.40 -6.36
N GLY A 58 5.37 -20.28 -6.11
CA GLY A 58 6.27 -19.41 -6.87
C GLY A 58 6.54 -18.03 -6.26
N CYS A 59 5.76 -17.58 -5.26
CA CYS A 59 5.97 -16.30 -4.55
C CYS A 59 6.35 -16.48 -3.07
N GLN A 60 6.82 -17.67 -2.68
CA GLN A 60 7.15 -18.00 -1.29
C GLN A 60 8.29 -17.14 -0.71
N ASN A 61 9.16 -16.59 -1.57
CA ASN A 61 10.23 -15.66 -1.18
C ASN A 61 9.76 -14.20 -1.08
N ASP A 62 8.57 -13.86 -1.59
CA ASP A 62 8.03 -12.51 -1.54
C ASP A 62 7.44 -12.21 -0.16
N ARG A 63 8.11 -11.32 0.56
CA ARG A 63 7.72 -10.86 1.89
C ARG A 63 7.35 -9.39 1.87
N PHE A 64 6.29 -9.06 2.59
CA PHE A 64 5.67 -7.75 2.62
C PHE A 64 5.63 -7.17 4.03
N ARG A 65 5.81 -5.86 4.12
CA ARG A 65 5.74 -5.09 5.37
C ARG A 65 4.32 -4.76 5.84
N SER A 66 3.31 -5.03 5.02
CA SER A 66 1.93 -4.72 5.37
C SER A 66 0.97 -5.58 4.57
N THR A 67 -0.21 -5.83 5.14
CA THR A 67 -1.32 -6.50 4.44
C THR A 67 -1.67 -5.78 3.14
N ALA A 68 -1.66 -4.44 3.12
CA ALA A 68 -1.95 -3.67 1.90
C ALA A 68 -0.93 -3.93 0.77
N SER A 69 0.34 -4.14 1.12
CA SER A 69 1.37 -4.45 0.12
C SER A 69 1.21 -5.88 -0.41
N LEU A 70 0.87 -6.83 0.48
CA LEU A 70 0.56 -8.21 0.09
C LEU A 70 -0.66 -8.27 -0.83
N LEU A 71 -1.79 -7.65 -0.44
CA LEU A 71 -3.01 -7.64 -1.26
C LEU A 71 -2.78 -7.03 -2.64
N ARG A 72 -1.95 -5.98 -2.70
CA ARG A 72 -1.57 -5.38 -3.98
C ARG A 72 -0.74 -6.35 -4.83
N HIS A 73 0.22 -7.07 -4.23
CA HIS A 73 0.96 -8.10 -4.94
C HIS A 73 0.04 -9.23 -5.42
N GLU A 74 -0.84 -9.74 -4.58
CA GLU A 74 -1.79 -10.79 -4.94
C GLU A 74 -2.69 -10.36 -6.11
N LEU A 75 -3.09 -9.09 -6.14
CA LEU A 75 -3.82 -8.51 -7.26
C LEU A 75 -2.98 -8.39 -8.54
N GLU A 76 -1.77 -7.85 -8.45
CA GLU A 76 -0.92 -7.55 -9.62
C GLU A 76 -0.24 -8.81 -10.21
N ALA A 77 0.21 -9.74 -9.36
CA ALA A 77 0.96 -10.93 -9.76
C ALA A 77 0.08 -12.16 -9.98
N HIS A 78 -1.07 -12.23 -9.30
CA HIS A 78 -1.93 -13.43 -9.31
C HIS A 78 -3.38 -13.14 -9.75
N ALA A 79 -3.70 -11.89 -10.09
CA ALA A 79 -5.06 -11.46 -10.40
C ALA A 79 -6.09 -11.84 -9.30
N MET A 80 -5.61 -12.03 -8.07
CA MET A 80 -6.45 -12.37 -6.92
C MET A 80 -7.11 -11.11 -6.36
N HIS A 81 -8.19 -11.30 -5.59
CA HIS A 81 -9.00 -10.19 -5.08
C HIS A 81 -9.51 -9.30 -6.22
N GLY A 82 -9.98 -9.96 -7.29
CA GLY A 82 -10.32 -9.41 -8.60
C GLY A 82 -10.85 -7.99 -8.53
N HIS A 83 -10.44 -7.17 -9.49
CA HIS A 83 -10.87 -5.77 -9.54
C HIS A 83 -12.37 -5.69 -9.28
N GLY A 84 -12.73 -5.06 -8.16
CA GLY A 84 -14.08 -4.54 -8.01
C GLY A 84 -14.43 -3.68 -9.23
N GLU A 85 -15.69 -3.28 -9.29
CA GLU A 85 -16.18 -2.41 -10.35
C GLU A 85 -15.16 -1.31 -10.67
N LYS A 86 -15.05 -0.95 -11.94
CA LYS A 86 -14.21 0.17 -12.41
C LYS A 86 -15.11 1.40 -12.62
N PRO A 87 -15.73 1.97 -11.57
CA PRO A 87 -16.76 2.98 -11.73
C PRO A 87 -16.18 4.32 -12.22
N TYR A 88 -14.86 4.51 -12.12
CA TYR A 88 -14.23 5.78 -12.45
C TYR A 88 -13.91 5.83 -13.94
N LEU A 89 -14.87 6.28 -14.74
CA LEU A 89 -14.73 6.48 -16.19
C LEU A 89 -14.02 7.79 -16.51
N CYS A 90 -13.32 7.83 -17.64
CA CYS A 90 -12.84 9.07 -18.21
C CYS A 90 -14.02 9.90 -18.72
N THR A 91 -14.01 11.20 -18.45
CA THR A 91 -15.05 12.15 -18.89
C THR A 91 -14.82 12.70 -20.29
N TYR A 92 -13.65 12.47 -20.89
CA TYR A 92 -13.38 12.89 -22.27
C TYR A 92 -14.07 11.95 -23.26
N GLU A 93 -14.91 12.52 -24.12
CA GLU A 93 -15.55 11.79 -25.21
C GLU A 93 -14.50 11.24 -26.19
N GLY A 94 -14.70 10.00 -26.64
CA GLY A 94 -13.75 9.29 -27.51
C GLY A 94 -12.52 8.70 -26.79
N CYS A 95 -12.35 8.91 -25.48
CA CYS A 95 -11.31 8.21 -24.73
C CYS A 95 -11.71 6.75 -24.48
N GLU A 96 -10.85 5.77 -24.79
CA GLU A 96 -11.12 4.33 -24.53
C GLU A 96 -11.49 4.04 -23.06
N ARG A 97 -11.04 4.91 -22.15
CA ARG A 97 -11.29 4.82 -20.72
C ARG A 97 -12.62 5.42 -20.26
N SER A 98 -13.40 6.01 -21.17
CA SER A 98 -14.77 6.50 -20.89
C SER A 98 -15.82 5.39 -21.00
N THR A 99 -15.48 4.23 -21.59
CA THR A 99 -16.41 3.12 -21.78
C THR A 99 -16.60 2.29 -20.50
N PRO A 100 -17.85 1.94 -20.12
CA PRO A 100 -18.12 1.02 -19.01
C PRO A 100 -17.31 -0.28 -19.14
N GLY A 101 -16.63 -0.68 -18.06
CA GLY A 101 -15.72 -1.85 -18.04
C GLY A 101 -14.24 -1.51 -18.30
N ASN A 102 -13.95 -0.41 -19.00
CA ASN A 102 -12.59 0.07 -19.29
C ASN A 102 -12.10 1.17 -18.35
N GLY A 103 -12.95 1.62 -17.43
CA GLY A 103 -12.65 2.63 -16.43
C GLY A 103 -11.48 2.27 -15.51
N PHE A 104 -11.28 3.14 -14.52
CA PHE A 104 -10.28 2.95 -13.50
C PHE A 104 -10.92 2.34 -12.24
N PRO A 105 -10.22 1.44 -11.54
CA PRO A 105 -10.69 0.91 -10.27
C PRO A 105 -10.61 1.94 -9.14
N ARG A 106 -9.84 3.03 -9.32
CA ARG A 106 -9.62 4.06 -8.30
C ARG A 106 -9.51 5.47 -8.91
N GLN A 107 -10.06 6.46 -8.20
CA GLN A 107 -10.03 7.88 -8.59
C GLN A 107 -8.61 8.43 -8.85
N TRP A 108 -7.59 8.01 -8.10
CA TRP A 108 -6.22 8.52 -8.30
C TRP A 108 -5.60 8.03 -9.61
N LYS A 109 -5.98 6.83 -10.08
CA LYS A 109 -5.57 6.30 -11.39
C LYS A 109 -6.23 7.11 -12.51
N LEU A 110 -7.53 7.43 -12.36
CA LEU A 110 -8.24 8.34 -13.26
C LEU A 110 -7.57 9.71 -13.31
N ARG A 111 -7.32 10.35 -12.15
CA ARG A 111 -6.65 11.67 -12.10
C ARG A 111 -5.24 11.64 -12.72
N GLY A 112 -4.48 10.57 -12.48
CA GLY A 112 -3.17 10.39 -13.11
C GLY A 112 -3.25 10.12 -14.62
N HIS A 113 -4.36 9.57 -15.12
CA HIS A 113 -4.64 9.46 -16.55
C HIS A 113 -5.02 10.83 -17.14
N MET A 114 -5.91 11.57 -16.48
CA MET A 114 -6.31 12.92 -16.89
C MET A 114 -5.10 13.83 -17.09
N ARG A 115 -4.18 13.84 -16.12
CA ARG A 115 -2.95 14.63 -16.23
C ARG A 115 -2.02 14.19 -17.36
N ARG A 116 -1.92 12.89 -17.65
CA ARG A 116 -0.92 12.36 -18.60
C ARG A 116 -1.43 12.26 -20.04
N VAL A 117 -2.72 11.96 -20.21
CA VAL A 117 -3.35 11.74 -21.52
C VAL A 117 -4.08 12.99 -21.99
N HIS A 118 -4.71 13.72 -21.07
CA HIS A 118 -5.51 14.90 -21.39
C HIS A 118 -4.89 16.21 -20.90
N ASN A 119 -3.73 16.16 -20.21
CA ASN A 119 -3.14 17.30 -19.50
C ASN A 119 -4.12 18.03 -18.57
N ASP A 120 -5.18 17.34 -18.13
CA ASP A 120 -6.20 17.89 -17.26
C ASP A 120 -5.80 17.67 -15.79
N ASN A 121 -5.66 18.79 -15.07
CA ASN A 121 -5.29 18.80 -13.66
C ASN A 121 -6.50 18.81 -12.71
N GLY A 122 -7.71 18.56 -13.23
CA GLY A 122 -8.94 18.41 -12.45
C GLY A 122 -9.84 19.65 -12.42
N THR A 123 -9.99 20.36 -13.54
CA THR A 123 -10.87 21.56 -13.62
C THR A 123 -11.87 21.57 -14.77
N ALA A 124 -12.09 20.47 -15.49
CA ALA A 124 -13.25 20.36 -16.38
C ALA A 124 -14.36 19.58 -15.65
N ALA A 125 -15.22 20.28 -14.90
CA ALA A 125 -16.53 20.71 -15.39
C ALA A 125 -17.40 19.52 -15.82
N GLN A 126 -18.28 19.08 -14.92
CA GLN A 126 -19.47 18.34 -15.33
C GLN A 126 -20.31 19.28 -16.21
N PRO A 127 -20.69 18.90 -17.45
CA PRO A 127 -21.88 19.44 -18.08
C PRO A 127 -23.13 18.83 -17.39
N PRO A 128 -24.29 19.51 -17.48
CA PRO A 128 -25.43 19.37 -16.57
C PRO A 128 -26.05 17.97 -16.50
#